data_AF-A0A8T7GPQ5-F1
#
_entry.id   AF-A0A8T7GPQ5-F1
#
_cell.length_a   1.000
_cell.length_b   1.000
_cell.length_c   1.000
_cell.angle_alpha   90.00
_cell.angle_beta   90.00
_cell.angle_gamma   90.00
#
_symmetry.space_group_name_H-M   'P 1'
#
loop_
_entity.id
_entity.type
_entity.pdbx_description
1 polymer ?
#
loop_
_entity_poly.entity_id
_entity_poly.type
_entity_poly.pdbx_seq_one_letter_code
_entity_poly.pdbx_strand_id
1 'polypeptide(L)'
;GHRVLLHNLCSALLLGAAVAVAVAAPVSPLPGALAAPLVAGVEAGYLSHLLLDALTVSGVAILYPCSRRRLRLSRLRSDSRLANLAVEAASLVAVLAAGWGVALRG
;
A
#
# COMPACT_ATOMS: atom_id res chain seq x y z
N GLY A 1 6.72 -12.88 14.89
CA GLY A 1 7.73 -11.82 14.75
C GLY A 1 7.52 -10.98 13.50
N HIS A 2 7.56 -11.60 12.31
CA HIS A 2 7.61 -10.91 11.01
C HIS A 2 6.37 -10.06 10.64
N ARG A 3 5.16 -10.50 10.98
CA ARG A 3 3.94 -9.72 10.67
C ARG A 3 3.97 -8.32 11.30
N VAL A 4 4.37 -8.18 12.56
CA VAL A 4 4.43 -6.86 13.19
C VAL A 4 5.57 -6.01 12.60
N LEU A 5 6.68 -6.65 12.22
CA LEU A 5 7.83 -5.99 11.63
C LEU A 5 7.52 -5.37 10.26
N LEU A 6 6.71 -6.01 9.41
CA LEU A 6 6.39 -5.47 8.09
C LEU A 6 5.05 -4.72 8.03
N HIS A 7 4.10 -5.03 8.91
CA HIS A 7 2.75 -4.47 8.81
C HIS A 7 2.62 -3.27 9.76
N ASN A 8 3.39 -2.23 9.48
CA ASN A 8 3.40 -0.95 10.20
C ASN A 8 3.81 0.20 9.26
N LEU A 9 3.56 1.43 9.70
CA LEU A 9 3.80 2.63 8.89
C LEU A 9 5.31 2.89 8.67
N CYS A 10 6.15 2.59 9.67
CA CYS A 10 7.58 2.78 9.55
C CYS A 10 8.16 1.94 8.40
N SER A 11 7.76 0.67 8.30
CA SER A 11 8.19 -0.23 7.21
C SER A 11 7.67 0.21 5.83
N ALA A 12 6.46 0.76 5.77
CA ALA A 12 5.91 1.33 4.53
C ALA A 12 6.76 2.52 4.04
N LEU A 13 7.07 3.45 4.94
CA LEU A 13 7.90 4.62 4.62
C LEU A 13 9.34 4.24 4.29
N LEU A 14 9.92 3.27 5.00
CA LEU A 14 11.26 2.78 4.73
C LEU A 14 11.34 2.10 3.35
N LEU A 15 10.34 1.31 2.96
CA LEU A 15 10.32 0.73 1.61
C LEU A 15 10.13 1.81 0.55
N GLY A 16 9.21 2.76 0.74
CA GLY A 16 9.02 3.89 -0.17
C GLY A 16 10.31 4.69 -0.39
N ALA A 17 11.00 5.02 0.70
CA ALA A 17 12.31 5.69 0.66
C ALA A 17 13.38 4.84 -0.03
N ALA A 18 13.45 3.53 0.26
CA ALA A 18 14.41 2.63 -0.39
C ALA A 18 14.18 2.55 -1.91
N VAL A 19 12.92 2.47 -2.34
CA VAL A 19 12.57 2.50 -3.77
C VAL A 19 12.91 3.86 -4.38
N ALA A 20 12.61 4.97 -3.69
CA ALA A 20 12.95 6.31 -4.15
C ALA A 20 14.46 6.49 -4.37
N VAL A 21 15.29 6.01 -3.43
CA VAL A 21 16.76 6.03 -3.58
C VAL A 21 17.20 5.14 -4.74
N ALA A 22 16.63 3.94 -4.87
CA ALA A 22 16.99 3.02 -5.94
C ALA A 22 16.67 3.58 -7.33
N VAL A 23 15.52 4.24 -7.51
CA VAL A 23 15.17 4.83 -8.81
C VAL A 23 15.93 6.11 -9.13
N ALA A 24 16.34 6.87 -8.11
CA ALA A 24 17.15 8.09 -8.28
C ALA A 24 18.65 7.79 -8.47
N ALA A 25 19.07 6.54 -8.30
CA ALA A 25 20.47 6.16 -8.46
C ALA A 25 20.95 6.42 -9.90
N PRO A 26 22.20 6.90 -10.12
CA PRO A 26 22.73 7.19 -11.46
C PRO A 26 22.78 5.98 -12.39
N VAL A 27 22.78 4.77 -11.81
CA VAL A 27 22.81 3.48 -12.52
C VAL A 27 21.42 2.91 -12.78
N SER A 28 20.35 3.62 -12.39
CA SER A 28 18.98 3.17 -12.58
C SER A 28 18.66 3.09 -14.08
N PRO A 29 18.19 1.94 -14.59
CA PRO A 29 17.79 1.81 -16.00
C PRO A 29 16.40 2.40 -16.26
N LEU A 30 15.71 2.91 -15.23
CA LEU A 30 14.35 3.42 -15.36
C LEU A 30 14.34 4.84 -15.97
N PRO A 31 13.45 5.11 -16.94
CA PRO A 31 13.18 6.47 -17.38
C PRO A 31 12.79 7.37 -16.20
N GLY A 32 13.36 8.57 -16.11
CA GLY A 32 13.07 9.50 -15.01
C GLY A 32 11.58 9.85 -14.87
N ALA A 33 10.84 9.87 -15.99
CA ALA A 33 9.39 10.06 -15.99
C ALA A 33 8.61 8.99 -15.21
N LEU A 34 9.19 7.79 -15.04
CA LEU A 34 8.56 6.68 -14.30
C LEU A 34 8.94 6.66 -12.81
N ALA A 35 9.94 7.42 -12.38
CA ALA A 35 10.44 7.38 -11.01
C ALA A 35 9.35 7.80 -10.01
N ALA A 36 8.74 8.97 -10.19
CA ALA A 36 7.68 9.48 -9.33
C ALA A 36 6.43 8.57 -9.28
N PRO A 37 5.85 8.12 -10.42
CA PRO A 37 4.68 7.24 -10.37
C PRO A 37 5.01 5.86 -9.80
N LEU A 38 6.24 5.34 -9.94
CA LEU A 38 6.63 4.07 -9.32
C LEU A 38 6.67 4.19 -7.80
N VAL A 39 7.32 5.22 -7.26
CA VAL A 39 7.39 5.46 -5.81
C VAL A 39 5.98 5.63 -5.24
N ALA A 40 5.17 6.50 -5.87
CA ALA A 40 3.79 6.72 -5.45
C ALA A 40 2.94 5.44 -5.51
N GLY A 41 3.12 4.61 -6.55
CA GLY A 41 2.43 3.33 -6.69
C GLY A 41 2.81 2.32 -5.61
N VAL A 42 4.11 2.22 -5.28
CA VAL A 42 4.58 1.35 -4.19
C VAL A 42 4.03 1.80 -2.85
N GLU A 43 4.09 3.10 -2.54
CA GLU A 43 3.55 3.64 -1.29
C GLU A 43 2.03 3.44 -1.19
N ALA A 44 1.29 3.77 -2.25
CA ALA A 44 -0.16 3.55 -2.29
C ALA A 44 -0.53 2.06 -2.14
N GLY A 45 0.21 1.16 -2.79
CA GLY A 45 0.05 -0.28 -2.65
C GLY A 45 0.31 -0.76 -1.22
N TYR A 46 1.38 -0.29 -0.59
CA TYR A 46 1.69 -0.66 0.79
C TYR A 46 0.65 -0.12 1.78
N LEU A 47 0.25 1.14 1.64
CA LEU A 47 -0.74 1.76 2.51
C LEU A 47 -2.12 1.10 2.38
N SER A 48 -2.55 0.79 1.15
CA SER A 48 -3.79 0.03 0.93
C SER A 48 -3.73 -1.36 1.54
N HIS A 49 -2.59 -2.05 1.47
CA HIS A 49 -2.38 -3.32 2.17
C HIS A 49 -2.51 -3.18 3.69
N LEU A 50 -1.89 -2.16 4.30
CA LEU A 50 -2.03 -1.90 5.74
C LEU A 50 -3.47 -1.56 6.14
N LEU A 51 -4.18 -0.80 5.30
CA LEU A 51 -5.59 -0.47 5.50
C LEU A 51 -6.47 -1.72 5.48
N LEU A 52 -6.27 -2.60 4.50
CA LEU A 52 -6.98 -3.88 4.42
C LEU A 52 -6.70 -4.74 5.67
N ASP A 53 -5.45 -4.82 6.10
CA ASP A 53 -5.08 -5.52 7.33
C ASP A 53 -5.76 -4.93 8.57
N ALA A 54 -5.91 -3.60 8.64
CA ALA A 54 -6.65 -2.92 9.71
C ALA A 54 -8.14 -3.28 9.73
N LEU A 55 -8.75 -3.58 8.57
CA LEU A 55 -10.15 -3.99 8.47
C LEU A 55 -10.37 -5.46 8.89
N THR A 56 -9.29 -6.26 8.92
CA THR A 56 -9.39 -7.67 9.28
C THR A 56 -9.49 -7.92 10.79
N VAL A 57 -9.89 -9.14 11.13
CA VAL A 57 -9.76 -9.68 12.50
C VAL A 57 -8.30 -9.61 13.00
N SER A 58 -7.27 -9.69 12.17
CA SER A 58 -5.89 -9.66 12.68
C SER A 58 -5.46 -8.26 13.15
N GLY A 59 -5.99 -7.21 12.52
CA GLY A 59 -5.57 -5.82 12.73
C GLY A 59 -4.10 -5.58 12.40
N VAL A 60 -3.67 -4.33 12.50
CA VAL A 60 -2.33 -3.88 12.08
C VAL A 60 -1.65 -3.02 13.15
N ALA A 61 -0.35 -3.20 13.36
CA ALA A 61 0.38 -2.46 14.40
C ALA A 61 1.02 -1.20 13.82
N ILE A 62 0.19 -0.20 13.46
CA ILE A 62 0.63 1.00 12.70
C ILE A 62 1.85 1.69 13.31
N LEU A 63 1.87 1.83 14.64
CA LEU A 63 2.88 2.60 15.37
C LEU A 63 4.08 1.76 15.82
N TYR A 64 4.24 0.53 15.33
CA TYR A 64 5.46 -0.24 15.58
C TYR A 64 6.66 0.47 14.91
N PRO A 65 7.85 0.56 15.55
CA PRO A 65 8.26 -0.09 16.80
C PRO A 65 7.89 0.63 18.10
N CYS A 66 7.42 1.88 18.04
CA CYS A 66 7.10 2.68 19.22
C CYS A 66 5.95 2.11 20.06
N SER A 67 5.00 1.42 19.43
CA SER A 67 3.89 0.75 20.11
C SER A 67 3.51 -0.56 19.42
N ARG A 68 3.15 -1.57 20.22
CA ARG A 68 2.67 -2.88 19.73
C ARG A 68 1.14 -2.97 19.68
N ARG A 69 0.42 -1.87 19.97
CA ARG A 69 -1.05 -1.85 19.90
C ARG A 69 -1.50 -2.03 18.45
N ARG A 70 -2.50 -2.90 18.25
CA ARG A 70 -3.08 -3.17 16.94
C ARG A 70 -4.28 -2.27 16.71
N LEU A 71 -4.28 -1.52 15.62
CA LEU A 71 -5.47 -0.86 15.11
C LEU A 71 -6.34 -1.89 14.41
N ARG A 72 -7.64 -1.86 14.72
CA ARG A 72 -8.65 -2.67 14.06
C ARG A 72 -9.89 -1.81 13.78
N LEU A 73 -10.21 -1.62 12.50
CA LEU A 73 -11.31 -0.79 12.04
C LEU A 73 -12.60 -1.58 11.82
N SER A 74 -12.48 -2.87 11.49
CA SER A 74 -13.62 -3.77 11.29
C SER A 74 -13.27 -5.19 11.75
N ARG A 75 -14.20 -6.13 11.63
CA ARG A 75 -14.00 -7.56 11.93
C ARG A 75 -14.18 -8.41 10.68
N LEU A 76 -13.76 -7.90 9.53
CA LEU A 76 -13.83 -8.65 8.28
C LEU A 76 -12.94 -9.89 8.40
N ARG A 77 -13.49 -11.03 8.02
CA ARG A 77 -12.69 -12.23 7.87
C ARG A 77 -12.15 -12.29 6.45
N SER A 78 -10.89 -12.69 6.33
CA SER A 78 -10.21 -12.85 5.04
C SER A 78 -10.80 -13.98 4.18
N ASP A 79 -11.59 -14.88 4.77
CA ASP A 79 -12.31 -15.97 4.09
C ASP A 79 -13.67 -15.54 3.52
N SER A 80 -14.12 -14.31 3.80
CA SER A 80 -15.40 -13.81 3.32
C SER A 80 -15.32 -13.48 1.83
N ARG A 81 -15.97 -14.31 1.01
CA ARG A 81 -16.09 -14.09 -0.45
C ARG A 81 -16.68 -12.73 -0.79
N LEU A 82 -17.68 -12.28 -0.04
CA LEU A 82 -18.32 -10.97 -0.26
C LEU A 82 -17.35 -9.82 0.01
N ALA A 83 -16.56 -9.90 1.10
CA ALA A 83 -15.58 -8.87 1.42
C ALA A 83 -14.47 -8.79 0.36
N ASN A 84 -13.99 -9.95 -0.09
CA ASN A 84 -12.97 -10.01 -1.14
C ASN A 84 -13.50 -9.46 -2.47
N LEU A 85 -14.71 -9.87 -2.89
CA LEU A 85 -15.35 -9.34 -4.09
C LEU A 85 -15.55 -7.81 -4.03
N ALA A 86 -15.97 -7.28 -2.87
CA ALA A 86 -16.13 -5.85 -2.69
C ALA A 86 -14.80 -5.09 -2.81
N VAL A 87 -13.72 -5.63 -2.23
CA VAL A 87 -12.38 -5.03 -2.32
C VAL A 87 -11.84 -5.11 -3.75
N GLU A 88 -12.02 -6.23 -4.43
CA GLU A 88 -11.62 -6.40 -5.84
C GLU A 88 -12.37 -5.41 -6.75
N ALA A 89 -13.69 -5.30 -6.60
CA ALA A 89 -14.49 -4.35 -7.35
C ALA A 89 -14.08 -2.90 -7.08
N ALA A 90 -13.85 -2.54 -5.81
CA ALA A 90 -13.37 -1.21 -5.43
C ALA A 90 -11.98 -0.91 -6.02
N SER A 91 -11.09 -1.90 -6.02
CA SER A 91 -9.75 -1.78 -6.60
C SER A 91 -9.81 -1.56 -8.12
N LEU A 92 -10.67 -2.29 -8.82
CA LEU A 92 -10.87 -2.12 -10.25
C LEU A 92 -11.39 -0.71 -10.57
N VAL A 93 -12.39 -0.23 -9.83
CA VAL A 93 -12.91 1.14 -9.99
C VAL A 93 -11.83 2.18 -9.75
N ALA A 94 -10.99 2.01 -8.71
CA ALA A 94 -9.89 2.92 -8.42
C ALA A 94 -8.86 2.97 -9.56
N VAL A 95 -8.48 1.81 -10.11
CA VAL A 95 -7.54 1.73 -11.26
C VAL A 95 -8.13 2.38 -12.49
N LEU A 96 -9.39 2.12 -12.81
CA LEU A 96 -10.07 2.71 -13.96
C LEU A 96 -10.20 4.23 -13.81
N ALA A 97 -10.56 4.72 -12.62
CA ALA A 97 -10.65 6.15 -12.34
C ALA A 97 -9.28 6.85 -12.44
N ALA A 98 -8.22 6.24 -11.93
CA ALA A 98 -6.86 6.76 -12.04
C ALA A 98 -6.39 6.80 -13.51
N GLY A 99 -6.63 5.73 -14.28
CA GLY A 99 -6.31 5.69 -15.70
C GLY A 99 -7.09 6.72 -16.53
N TRP A 100 -8.39 6.88 -16.24
CA TRP A 100 -9.23 7.89 -16.89
C TRP A 100 -8.75 9.32 -16.60
N GLY A 101 -8.35 9.61 -15.35
CA GLY A 101 -7.79 10.90 -14.97
C GLY A 101 -6.48 11.24 -15.68
N VAL A 102 -5.67 10.24 -16.02
CA VAL A 102 -4.46 10.42 -16.85
C VAL A 102 -4.84 10.69 -18.31
N ALA A 103 -5.81 9.94 -18.86
CA ALA A 103 -6.25 10.12 -20.25
C ALA A 103 -6.82 11.51 -20.56
N LEU A 104 -7.41 12.19 -19.56
CA LEU A 104 -7.91 13.57 -19.73
C LEU A 104 -6.83 14.66 -19.62
N ARG A 105 -5.62 14.31 -19.17
CA ARG A 105 -4.51 15.25 -18.93
C ARG A 105 -3.36 15.11 -19.94
N GLY A 106 -3.38 14.09 -20.79
CA GLY A 106 -2.44 13.88 -21.89
C GLY A 106 -3.05 14.31 -23.22
#